data_AF-A0AAP8MCE9-F1
#
_entry.id   AF-A0AAP8MCE9-F1
#
_cell.length_a   1.000
_cell.length_b   1.000
_cell.length_c   1.000
_cell.angle_alpha   90.00
_cell.angle_beta   90.00
_cell.angle_gamma   90.00
#
_symmetry.space_group_name_H-M   'P 1'
#
loop_
_entity.id
_entity.type
_entity.pdbx_description
1 polymer ?
#
loop_
_entity_poly.entity_id
_entity_poly.type
_entity_poly.pdbx_seq_one_letter_code
_entity_poly.pdbx_strand_id
1 'polypeptide(L)' 'MPSRKILLATLALCFSGTVYAETYDVVISDGRVMDPETNFDEVRNVGIRDGRIIAITDTAN' A
#
# COMPACT_ATOMS: atom_id res chain seq x y z
N MET A 1 -31.09 -19.76 24.58
CA MET A 1 -30.35 -18.49 24.76
C MET A 1 -28.90 -18.73 24.35
N PRO A 2 -28.38 -18.13 23.26
CA PRO A 2 -26.99 -18.33 22.87
C PRO A 2 -26.07 -17.79 23.97
N SER A 3 -25.00 -18.53 24.27
CA SER A 3 -24.10 -18.20 25.38
C SER A 3 -23.30 -16.93 25.09
N ARG A 4 -22.97 -16.14 26.13
CA ARG A 4 -22.22 -14.86 26.00
C ARG A 4 -20.94 -14.99 25.18
N LYS A 5 -20.32 -16.18 25.21
CA LYS A 5 -19.12 -16.54 24.42
C LYS A 5 -19.40 -16.62 22.91
N ILE A 6 -20.55 -17.18 22.53
CA ILE A 6 -21.01 -17.22 21.14
C ILE A 6 -21.27 -15.79 20.65
N LEU A 7 -21.91 -14.95 21.45
CA LEU A 7 -22.18 -13.55 21.09
C LEU A 7 -20.88 -12.74 20.86
N LEU A 8 -19.87 -12.93 21.71
CA LEU A 8 -18.57 -12.27 21.59
C LEU A 8 -17.78 -12.75 20.36
N ALA A 9 -17.85 -14.03 20.02
CA ALA A 9 -17.18 -14.59 18.85
C ALA A 9 -17.78 -14.07 17.53
N THR A 10 -19.11 -13.95 17.45
CA THR A 10 -19.77 -13.42 16.25
C THR A 10 -19.45 -11.94 16.02
N LEU A 11 -19.28 -11.16 17.10
CA LEU A 11 -18.93 -9.74 16.99
C LEU A 11 -17.51 -9.51 16.46
N ALA A 12 -16.56 -10.37 16.84
CA ALA A 12 -15.18 -10.30 16.34
C ALA A 12 -15.07 -10.63 14.85
N LEU A 13 -15.91 -11.56 14.34
CA LEU A 13 -15.91 -11.96 12.93
C LEU A 13 -16.42 -10.84 12.00
N CYS A 14 -17.31 -9.97 12.49
CA CYS A 14 -17.81 -8.82 11.73
C CYS A 14 -16.79 -7.67 11.58
N PHE A 15 -15.67 -7.71 12.30
CA PHE A 15 -14.60 -6.71 12.20
C PHE A 15 -13.56 -7.12 11.16
N SER A 16 -14.01 -7.43 9.94
CA SER A 16 -13.10 -7.60 8.80
C SER A 16 -12.73 -6.21 8.29
N GLY A 17 -11.52 -5.75 8.60
CA GLY A 17 -11.01 -4.48 8.08
C GLY A 17 -10.90 -4.53 6.55
N THR A 18 -11.41 -3.51 5.87
CA THR A 18 -11.24 -3.36 4.42
C THR A 18 -9.78 -3.07 4.12
N VAL A 19 -9.09 -4.02 3.47
CA VAL A 19 -7.75 -3.78 2.93
C VAL A 19 -7.93 -3.06 1.60
N TYR A 20 -7.55 -1.79 1.54
CA TYR A 20 -7.51 -1.04 0.28
C TYR A 20 -6.20 -1.34 -0.42
N ALA A 21 -6.27 -2.08 -1.53
CA ALA A 21 -5.15 -2.17 -2.46
C ALA A 21 -5.04 -0.85 -3.21
N GLU A 22 -3.88 -0.19 -3.16
CA GLU A 22 -3.65 0.99 -4.00
C GLU A 22 -3.58 0.56 -5.47
N THR A 23 -4.43 1.16 -6.31
CA THR A 23 -4.51 0.84 -7.74
C THR A 23 -3.61 1.78 -8.54
N TYR A 24 -2.61 1.29 -9.25
CA TYR A 24 -1.74 2.13 -10.09
C TYR A 24 -2.02 1.88 -11.56
N ASP A 25 -1.85 2.89 -12.41
CA ASP A 25 -1.93 2.74 -13.87
C ASP A 25 -0.62 2.15 -14.41
N VAL A 26 0.50 2.60 -13.86
CA VAL A 26 1.85 2.13 -14.18
C VAL A 26 2.65 2.01 -12.89
N VAL A 27 3.41 0.92 -12.80
CA VAL A 27 4.41 0.71 -11.75
C VAL A 27 5.77 0.54 -12.41
N ILE A 28 6.73 1.34 -11.98
CA ILE A 28 8.15 1.13 -12.30
C ILE A 28 8.78 0.50 -11.06
N SER A 29 9.00 -0.81 -11.12
CA SER A 29 9.65 -1.55 -10.05
C SER A 29 11.16 -1.52 -10.20
N ASP A 30 11.87 -1.46 -9.07
CA ASP A 30 13.34 -1.52 -8.99
C ASP A 30 14.05 -0.53 -9.94
N GLY A 31 13.43 0.63 -10.16
CA GLY A 31 13.93 1.67 -11.05
C GLY A 31 14.89 2.61 -10.32
N ARG A 32 15.90 3.12 -11.02
CA ARG A 32 16.77 4.17 -10.47
C ARG A 32 16.09 5.53 -10.60
N VAL A 33 15.74 6.14 -9.48
CA VAL A 33 15.12 7.46 -9.42
C VAL A 33 16.20 8.48 -9.12
N MET A 34 16.41 9.41 -10.04
CA MET A 34 17.40 10.48 -9.94
C MET A 34 16.68 11.83 -9.92
N ASP A 35 16.85 12.60 -8.84
CA ASP A 35 16.40 13.97 -8.72
C ASP A 35 17.62 14.91 -8.54
N PRO A 36 18.01 15.66 -9.58
CA PRO A 36 19.16 16.55 -9.54
C PRO A 36 18.95 17.80 -8.67
N GLU A 37 17.71 18.15 -8.32
CA GLU A 37 17.46 19.30 -7.43
C GLU A 37 17.92 19.00 -6.00
N THR A 38 17.74 17.76 -5.56
CA THR A 38 18.13 17.28 -4.23
C THR A 38 19.41 16.44 -4.23
N ASN A 39 19.95 16.12 -5.41
CA ASN A 39 20.98 15.09 -5.62
C ASN A 39 20.55 13.69 -5.13
N PHE A 40 19.24 13.42 -5.12
CA PHE A 40 18.72 12.10 -4.78
C PHE A 40 18.98 11.13 -5.93
N ASP A 41 19.52 9.96 -5.61
CA ASP A 41 19.91 8.96 -6.61
C ASP A 41 19.93 7.56 -5.99
N GLU A 42 18.78 6.89 -6.00
CA GLU A 42 18.63 5.57 -5.40
C GLU A 42 17.64 4.69 -6.18
N VAL A 43 17.67 3.38 -5.91
CA VAL A 43 16.73 2.41 -6.50
C VAL A 43 15.43 2.39 -5.70
N ARG A 44 14.30 2.61 -6.35
CA ARG A 44 12.97 2.76 -5.76
C ARG A 44 11.87 2.16 -6.64
N ASN A 45 10.75 1.86 -6.01
CA ASN A 45 9.50 1.57 -6.70
C ASN A 45 8.71 2.88 -6.88
N VAL A 46 8.17 3.10 -8.07
CA VAL A 46 7.38 4.30 -8.40
C VAL A 46 5.99 3.91 -8.88
N GLY A 47 4.97 4.38 -8.17
CA GLY A 47 3.57 4.21 -8.51
C GLY A 47 3.01 5.45 -9.21
N ILE A 48 2.42 5.25 -10.39
CA ILE A 48 1.87 6.32 -11.22
C ILE A 48 0.35 6.13 -11.40
N ARG A 49 -0.42 7.20 -11.23
CA ARG A 49 -1.86 7.26 -11.50
C ARG A 49 -2.22 8.59 -12.16
N ASP A 50 -3.06 8.56 -13.18
CA ASP A 50 -3.49 9.72 -13.97
C ASP A 50 -2.30 10.56 -14.49
N GLY A 51 -1.21 9.88 -14.87
CA GLY A 51 0.02 10.50 -15.36
C GLY A 51 0.85 11.22 -14.29
N ARG A 52 0.55 11.03 -13.00
CA ARG A 52 1.31 11.60 -11.87
C ARG A 52 1.91 10.52 -11.00
N ILE A 53 3.09 10.80 -10.45
CA ILE A 53 3.71 9.98 -9.41
C ILE A 53 2.92 10.22 -8.11
N ILE A 54 2.36 9.15 -7.55
CA ILE A 54 1.58 9.19 -6.31
C ILE A 54 2.26 8.46 -5.15
N ALA A 55 3.23 7.59 -5.45
CA ALA A 55 3.98 6.85 -4.46
C ALA A 55 5.42 6.64 -4.94
N ILE A 56 6.37 6.78 -4.02
CA ILE A 56 7.76 6.33 -4.16
C ILE A 56 8.07 5.54 -2.90
N THR A 57 8.40 4.27 -3.03
CA THR A 57 8.73 3.40 -1.90
C THR A 57 10.11 2.81 -2.06
N ASP A 58 10.71 2.42 -0.93
CA ASP A 58 11.95 1.66 -0.97
C ASP A 58 11.76 0.33 -1.72
N THR A 59 12.87 -0.22 -2.19
CA THR A 59 12.98 -1.50 -2.88
C THR A 59 12.96 -2.69 -1.89
N ALA A 60 12.90 -2.41 -0.59
CA ALA A 60 12.86 -3.45 0.43
C ALA A 60 11.41 -3.83 0.80
N ASN A 61 11.10 -5.10 0.51
CA ASN A 61 9.98 -5.91 1.03
C ASN A 61 9.84 -5.83 2.56
#